data_AF-A0A2T1GCP0-F1
#
_entry.id   AF-A0A2T1GCP0-F1
#
_cell.length_a   1.000
_cell.length_b   1.000
_cell.length_c   1.000
_cell.angle_alpha   90.00
_cell.angle_beta   90.00
_cell.angle_gamma   90.00
#
_symmetry.space_group_name_H-M   'P 1'
#
loop_
_entity.id
_entity.type
_entity.pdbx_description
1 polymer ?
#
loop_
_entity_poly.entity_id
_entity_poly.type
_entity_poly.pdbx_seq_one_letter_code
_entity_poly.pdbx_strand_id
1 'polypeptide(L)'
;MNFKSLVLLGLSVTTIGTSMLLGSAAQASTKDIKAGPIWNNEDAQVKCPVAAAAVGGEWNGQWRTTIWGKESVCGITKKPSRKVVVNGHNVKAVSHPQGSFMALGNGNWKEVNDRGNTIFRFTETGRDDWSVYLFDKSRNVTIQLDLHRKTVVYRDNTQQFDLYTITASKF
;
A
#
# COMPACT_ATOMS: atom_id res chain seq x y z
N MET A 1 -53.84 3.42 -52.80
CA MET A 1 -53.23 3.60 -54.13
C MET A 1 -51.73 3.73 -53.96
N ASN A 2 -50.99 2.85 -54.65
CA ASN A 2 -49.54 2.85 -54.83
C ASN A 2 -49.04 4.12 -55.52
N PHE A 3 -47.70 4.26 -55.56
CA PHE A 3 -46.81 4.93 -56.52
C PHE A 3 -45.71 5.64 -55.70
N LYS A 4 -44.39 5.45 -55.89
CA LYS A 4 -43.62 5.18 -57.11
C LYS A 4 -42.26 4.54 -56.76
N SER A 5 -41.77 3.66 -57.64
CA SER A 5 -40.32 3.47 -57.83
C SER A 5 -39.83 4.47 -58.88
N LEU A 6 -38.66 5.08 -58.68
CA LEU A 6 -37.78 5.47 -59.78
C LEU A 6 -36.31 5.44 -59.32
N VAL A 7 -35.52 4.79 -60.17
CA VAL A 7 -34.10 4.43 -60.05
C VAL A 7 -33.20 5.64 -60.30
N LEU A 8 -32.04 5.73 -59.64
CA LEU A 8 -30.80 6.14 -60.32
C LEU A 8 -29.55 5.55 -59.64
N LEU A 9 -28.81 4.81 -60.46
CA LEU A 9 -27.47 4.27 -60.22
C LEU A 9 -26.44 5.38 -60.14
N GLY A 10 -25.58 5.33 -59.13
CA GLY A 10 -24.32 6.07 -59.08
C GLY A 10 -23.23 5.22 -58.44
N LEU A 11 -22.43 4.55 -59.28
CA LEU A 11 -21.04 4.18 -58.97
C LEU A 11 -20.27 5.49 -58.68
N SER A 12 -19.33 5.64 -57.75
CA SER A 12 -18.21 4.78 -57.36
C SER A 12 -17.41 5.50 -56.25
N VAL A 13 -16.39 4.78 -55.76
CA VAL A 13 -15.11 5.22 -55.16
C VAL A 13 -14.93 4.73 -53.72
N THR A 14 -14.02 3.77 -53.62
CA THR A 14 -13.41 3.19 -52.42
C THR A 14 -12.46 4.17 -51.74
N THR A 15 -12.56 4.30 -50.42
CA THR A 15 -11.43 4.70 -49.57
C THR A 15 -11.20 3.65 -48.50
N ILE A 16 -9.98 3.11 -48.51
CA ILE A 16 -9.38 2.28 -47.47
C ILE A 16 -9.00 3.19 -46.30
N GLY A 17 -9.15 2.70 -45.07
CA GLY A 17 -8.56 3.31 -43.87
C GLY A 17 -9.63 3.96 -42.99
N THR A 18 -9.72 3.69 -41.70
CA THR A 18 -8.72 3.22 -40.74
C THR A 18 -9.42 2.39 -39.68
N SER A 19 -8.84 1.23 -39.35
CA SER A 19 -9.19 0.46 -38.16
C SER A 19 -9.25 1.40 -36.95
N MET A 20 -10.44 1.57 -36.36
CA MET A 20 -10.54 2.09 -35.01
C MET A 20 -9.93 1.03 -34.10
N LEU A 21 -8.64 1.17 -33.79
CA LEU A 21 -8.03 0.52 -32.64
C LEU A 21 -8.83 1.01 -31.43
N LEU A 22 -9.74 0.16 -30.94
CA LEU A 22 -10.32 0.29 -29.62
C LEU A 22 -9.16 0.22 -28.62
N GLY A 23 -8.61 1.38 -28.28
CA GLY A 23 -7.70 1.50 -27.15
C GLY A 23 -8.46 1.09 -25.91
N SER A 24 -8.22 -0.11 -25.40
CA SER A 24 -8.66 -0.49 -24.07
C SER A 24 -8.00 0.47 -23.09
N ALA A 25 -8.76 1.45 -22.59
CA ALA A 25 -8.36 2.17 -21.39
C ALA A 25 -8.18 1.10 -20.31
N ALA A 26 -6.93 0.89 -19.88
CA ALA A 26 -6.62 0.00 -18.77
C ALA A 26 -7.51 0.43 -17.61
N GLN A 27 -8.49 -0.40 -17.25
CA GLN A 27 -9.35 -0.13 -16.11
C GLN A 27 -8.46 -0.15 -14.88
N ALA A 28 -8.07 1.04 -14.43
CA ALA A 28 -7.54 1.24 -13.10
C ALA A 28 -8.47 0.52 -12.13
N SER A 29 -7.95 -0.19 -11.13
CA SER A 29 -8.79 -0.92 -10.18
C SER A 29 -9.67 0.09 -9.42
N THR A 30 -10.89 0.27 -9.93
CA THR A 30 -11.89 1.19 -9.40
C THR A 30 -12.68 0.46 -8.33
N LYS A 31 -12.73 1.03 -7.13
CA LYS A 31 -13.59 0.53 -6.05
C LYS A 31 -14.65 1.57 -5.73
N ASP A 32 -15.90 1.13 -5.68
CA ASP A 32 -17.01 1.92 -5.15
C ASP A 32 -16.92 1.97 -3.61
N ILE A 33 -16.84 3.18 -3.05
CA ILE A 33 -16.89 3.40 -1.59
C ILE A 33 -18.13 4.20 -1.22
N LYS A 34 -18.82 3.75 -0.17
CA LYS A 34 -20.01 4.40 0.38
C LYS A 34 -19.66 5.80 0.89
N ALA A 35 -20.41 6.80 0.44
CA ALA A 35 -20.18 8.21 0.75
C ALA A 35 -21.39 8.90 1.41
N GLY A 36 -22.42 8.14 1.80
CA GLY A 36 -23.70 8.68 2.27
C GLY A 36 -24.52 9.31 1.13
N PRO A 37 -25.57 10.08 1.42
CA PRO A 37 -26.35 10.75 0.39
C PRO A 37 -25.49 11.74 -0.40
N ILE A 38 -25.53 11.67 -1.73
CA ILE A 38 -24.98 12.68 -2.65
C ILE A 38 -26.14 13.20 -3.47
N TRP A 39 -26.34 14.51 -3.48
CA TRP A 39 -27.51 15.14 -4.10
C TRP A 39 -27.29 15.52 -5.57
N ASN A 40 -26.07 15.90 -5.92
CA ASN A 40 -25.67 16.32 -7.25
C ASN A 40 -24.15 16.20 -7.43
N ASN A 41 -23.65 16.62 -8.60
CA ASN A 41 -22.25 16.52 -8.94
C ASN A 41 -21.36 17.45 -8.08
N GLU A 42 -21.87 18.61 -7.71
CA GLU A 42 -21.17 19.57 -6.85
C GLU A 42 -20.97 19.00 -5.44
N ASP A 43 -21.99 18.33 -4.89
CA ASP A 43 -21.91 17.61 -3.62
C ASP A 43 -20.92 16.42 -3.70
N ALA A 44 -20.89 15.73 -4.85
CA ALA A 44 -19.90 14.67 -5.11
C ALA A 44 -18.46 15.20 -5.10
N GLN A 45 -18.22 16.39 -5.67
CA GLN A 45 -16.91 17.04 -5.66
C GLN A 45 -16.40 17.37 -4.26
N VAL A 46 -17.30 17.50 -3.28
CA VAL A 46 -16.94 17.71 -1.87
C VAL A 46 -16.78 16.39 -1.13
N LYS A 47 -17.73 15.46 -1.27
CA LYS A 47 -17.79 14.22 -0.47
C LYS A 47 -16.84 13.12 -0.96
N CYS A 48 -16.69 12.97 -2.27
CA CYS A 48 -15.90 11.88 -2.82
C CYS A 48 -14.39 12.00 -2.55
N PRO A 49 -13.77 13.19 -2.52
CA PRO A 49 -12.39 13.33 -2.03
C PRO A 49 -12.20 12.88 -0.58
N VAL A 50 -13.17 13.15 0.29
CA VAL A 50 -13.16 12.70 1.70
C VAL A 50 -13.24 11.17 1.78
N ALA A 51 -14.18 10.57 1.04
CA ALA A 51 -14.29 9.11 0.96
C ALA A 51 -13.04 8.44 0.37
N ALA A 52 -12.39 9.07 -0.61
CA ALA A 52 -11.15 8.59 -1.22
C ALA A 52 -9.98 8.60 -0.22
N ALA A 53 -9.84 9.67 0.56
CA ALA A 53 -8.80 9.80 1.58
C ALA A 53 -8.91 8.71 2.66
N ALA A 54 -10.13 8.36 3.07
CA ALA A 54 -10.39 7.31 4.06
C ALA A 54 -9.85 5.93 3.66
N VAL A 55 -9.61 5.69 2.37
CA VAL A 55 -9.11 4.41 1.84
C VAL A 55 -7.75 4.53 1.16
N GLY A 56 -7.05 5.67 1.29
CA GLY A 56 -5.76 5.91 0.65
C GLY A 56 -5.83 5.93 -0.89
N GLY A 57 -6.96 6.35 -1.45
CA GLY A 57 -7.18 6.45 -2.89
C GLY A 57 -7.44 7.88 -3.37
N GLU A 58 -7.79 7.99 -4.65
CA GLU A 58 -8.24 9.22 -5.28
C GLU A 58 -9.60 9.00 -5.95
N TRP A 59 -10.48 9.99 -5.86
CA TRP A 59 -11.74 9.96 -6.57
C TRP A 59 -11.48 10.06 -8.08
N ASN A 60 -12.07 9.17 -8.87
CA ASN A 60 -11.88 9.13 -10.33
C ASN A 60 -12.91 9.97 -11.10
N GLY A 61 -13.68 10.82 -10.40
CA GLY A 61 -14.75 11.63 -10.96
C GLY A 61 -16.10 10.91 -11.12
N GLN A 62 -16.16 9.60 -10.86
CA GLN A 62 -17.41 8.83 -10.96
C GLN A 62 -18.12 8.75 -9.60
N TRP A 63 -19.43 8.94 -9.61
CA TRP A 63 -20.29 8.67 -8.47
C TRP A 63 -21.64 8.17 -8.95
N ARG A 64 -22.37 7.45 -8.08
CA ARG A 64 -23.75 7.05 -8.36
C ARG A 64 -24.54 6.88 -7.08
N THR A 65 -25.82 7.16 -7.14
CA THR A 65 -26.76 6.85 -6.06
C THR A 65 -27.06 5.36 -6.05
N THR A 66 -26.92 4.72 -4.90
CA THR A 66 -27.34 3.31 -4.70
C THR A 66 -28.73 3.23 -4.08
N ILE A 67 -29.01 4.10 -3.10
CA ILE A 67 -30.31 4.21 -2.43
C ILE A 67 -30.67 5.69 -2.35
N TRP A 68 -31.75 6.09 -3.03
CA TRP A 68 -32.18 7.47 -3.09
C TRP A 68 -32.33 8.10 -1.70
N GLY A 69 -31.75 9.29 -1.52
CA GLY A 69 -31.77 10.04 -0.25
C GLY A 69 -31.04 9.38 0.94
N LYS A 70 -30.47 8.19 0.77
CA LYS A 70 -29.80 7.44 1.86
C LYS A 70 -28.33 7.15 1.58
N GLU A 71 -28.00 6.76 0.35
CA GLU A 71 -26.68 6.26 0.04
C GLU A 71 -26.29 6.46 -1.43
N SER A 72 -25.06 6.91 -1.62
CA SER A 72 -24.35 6.97 -2.88
C SER A 72 -22.94 6.42 -2.69
N VAL A 73 -22.32 6.04 -3.80
CA VAL A 73 -20.94 5.55 -3.83
C VAL A 73 -20.09 6.42 -4.74
N CYS A 74 -18.81 6.55 -4.39
CA CYS A 74 -17.79 7.21 -5.19
C CYS A 74 -16.84 6.17 -5.79
N GLY A 75 -16.57 6.27 -7.08
CA GLY A 75 -15.56 5.48 -7.76
C GLY A 75 -14.16 5.96 -7.37
N ILE A 76 -13.37 5.11 -6.74
CA ILE A 76 -12.04 5.45 -6.26
C ILE A 76 -10.98 4.60 -6.95
N THR A 77 -9.96 5.27 -7.45
CA THR A 77 -8.71 4.66 -7.90
C THR A 77 -7.79 4.54 -6.71
N LYS A 78 -7.39 3.31 -6.34
CA LYS A 78 -6.36 3.15 -5.31
C LYS A 78 -5.03 3.67 -5.83
N LYS A 79 -4.34 4.49 -5.04
CA LYS A 79 -2.94 4.81 -5.31
C LYS A 79 -2.13 3.53 -5.25
N PRO A 80 -1.21 3.28 -6.19
CA PRO A 80 -0.28 2.16 -6.05
C PRO A 80 0.49 2.37 -4.74
N SER A 81 0.36 1.43 -3.80
CA SER A 81 1.20 1.43 -2.63
C SER A 81 2.61 1.07 -3.09
N ARG A 82 3.57 1.99 -2.88
CA ARG A 82 4.97 1.67 -3.13
C ARG A 82 5.36 0.57 -2.16
N LYS A 83 5.60 -0.64 -2.67
CA LYS A 83 6.19 -1.72 -1.88
C LYS A 83 7.64 -1.30 -1.59
N VAL A 84 7.86 -0.67 -0.45
CA VAL A 84 9.21 -0.28 -0.03
C VAL A 84 10.00 -1.54 0.29
N VAL A 85 11.16 -1.69 -0.34
CA VAL A 85 12.11 -2.74 0.01
C VAL A 85 12.68 -2.38 1.38
N VAL A 86 12.44 -3.24 2.36
CA VAL A 86 12.92 -3.03 3.72
C VAL A 86 14.34 -3.59 3.86
N ASN A 87 15.27 -2.75 4.34
CA ASN A 87 16.68 -3.03 4.48
C ASN A 87 17.24 -2.40 5.78
N GLY A 88 18.54 -2.54 6.05
CA GLY A 88 19.13 -2.07 7.30
C GLY A 88 18.95 -0.56 7.54
N HIS A 89 18.95 0.24 6.47
CA HIS A 89 18.77 1.69 6.55
C HIS A 89 17.35 2.13 6.94
N ASN A 90 16.31 1.47 6.40
CA ASN A 90 14.94 1.95 6.55
C ASN A 90 14.07 1.13 7.51
N VAL A 91 14.53 -0.02 8.00
CA VAL A 91 13.72 -0.85 8.90
C VAL A 91 13.41 -0.14 10.21
N LYS A 92 12.12 -0.20 10.59
CA LYS A 92 11.57 0.31 11.84
C LYS A 92 11.01 -0.79 12.75
N ALA A 93 10.72 -1.97 12.21
CA ALA A 93 10.39 -3.12 13.03
C ALA A 93 10.79 -4.43 12.34
N VAL A 94 11.21 -5.41 13.13
CA VAL A 94 11.34 -6.81 12.70
C VAL A 94 10.55 -7.71 13.64
N SER A 95 9.83 -8.67 13.08
CA SER A 95 9.06 -9.65 13.84
C SER A 95 9.78 -10.99 13.84
N HIS A 96 9.61 -11.72 14.95
CA HIS A 96 10.12 -13.07 15.16
C HIS A 96 9.03 -13.91 15.85
N PRO A 97 9.18 -15.25 15.98
CA PRO A 97 8.11 -16.09 16.53
C PRO A 97 7.63 -15.72 17.94
N GLN A 98 8.47 -15.05 18.74
CA GLN A 98 8.17 -14.70 20.14
C GLN A 98 7.79 -13.23 20.33
N GLY A 99 7.76 -12.42 19.27
CA GLY A 99 7.57 -10.98 19.44
C GLY A 99 8.10 -10.11 18.31
N SER A 100 8.58 -8.92 18.64
CA SER A 100 9.14 -7.98 17.67
C SER A 100 10.16 -7.02 18.30
N PHE A 101 11.15 -6.63 17.51
CA PHE A 101 11.99 -5.46 17.78
C PHE A 101 11.38 -4.26 17.07
N MET A 102 11.21 -3.14 17.78
CA MET A 102 10.55 -1.93 17.29
C MET A 102 11.38 -0.68 17.59
N ALA A 103 11.61 0.14 16.56
CA ALA A 103 12.20 1.46 16.71
C ALA A 103 11.21 2.41 17.39
N LEU A 104 11.74 3.22 18.32
CA LEU A 104 11.00 4.25 19.05
C LEU A 104 11.37 5.67 18.59
N GLY A 105 12.37 5.79 17.72
CA GLY A 105 12.95 7.08 17.30
C GLY A 105 14.17 7.48 18.15
N ASN A 106 14.96 8.42 17.63
CA ASN A 106 16.19 8.93 18.26
C ASN A 106 17.17 7.81 18.68
N GLY A 107 17.32 6.77 17.84
CA GLY A 107 18.18 5.62 18.11
C GLY A 107 17.68 4.68 19.20
N ASN A 108 16.48 4.85 19.74
CA ASN A 108 15.95 3.95 20.76
C ASN A 108 15.17 2.81 20.13
N TRP A 109 15.35 1.60 20.67
CA TRP A 109 14.62 0.41 20.28
C TRP A 109 14.09 -0.33 21.50
N LYS A 110 13.03 -1.10 21.28
CA LYS A 110 12.50 -2.05 22.26
C LYS A 110 12.30 -3.41 21.62
N GLU A 111 12.41 -4.45 22.43
CA GLU A 111 11.86 -5.76 22.12
C GLU A 111 10.56 -5.92 22.90
N VAL A 112 9.53 -6.37 22.21
CA VAL A 112 8.22 -6.71 22.79
C VAL A 112 7.96 -8.20 22.58
N ASN A 113 7.26 -8.83 23.52
CA ASN A 113 6.79 -10.20 23.35
C ASN A 113 5.55 -10.28 22.43
N ASP A 114 5.02 -11.49 22.25
CA ASP A 114 3.80 -11.80 21.49
C ASP A 114 2.54 -11.06 21.96
N ARG A 115 2.48 -10.67 23.24
CA ARG A 115 1.41 -9.85 23.84
C ARG A 115 1.65 -8.34 23.69
N GLY A 116 2.77 -7.92 23.12
CA GLY A 116 3.14 -6.51 22.95
C GLY A 116 3.76 -5.86 24.18
N ASN A 117 4.04 -6.62 25.25
CA ASN A 117 4.71 -6.10 26.44
C ASN A 117 6.19 -5.88 26.16
N THR A 118 6.72 -4.72 26.55
CA THR A 118 8.16 -4.43 26.42
C THR A 118 8.96 -5.29 27.39
N ILE A 119 9.88 -6.08 26.87
CA ILE A 119 10.75 -6.95 27.66
C ILE A 119 12.18 -6.43 27.74
N PHE A 120 12.68 -5.81 26.66
CA PHE A 120 14.02 -5.23 26.63
C PHE A 120 14.06 -3.89 25.91
N ARG A 121 15.07 -3.09 26.22
CA ARG A 121 15.35 -1.81 25.57
C ARG A 121 16.79 -1.77 25.10
N PHE A 122 17.00 -1.12 23.98
CA PHE A 122 18.30 -1.04 23.33
C PHE A 122 18.55 0.36 22.79
N THR A 123 19.82 0.72 22.71
CA THR A 123 20.31 1.88 21.95
C THR A 123 20.90 1.37 20.65
N GLU A 124 20.50 1.96 19.52
CA GLU A 124 21.08 1.71 18.22
C GLU A 124 22.50 2.26 18.17
N THR A 125 23.44 1.44 17.73
CA THR A 125 24.86 1.80 17.61
C THR A 125 25.32 1.96 16.17
N GLY A 126 24.54 1.46 15.20
CA GLY A 126 24.84 1.63 13.79
C GLY A 126 23.89 0.89 12.87
N ARG A 127 24.03 1.16 11.57
CA ARG A 127 23.32 0.51 10.47
C ARG A 127 24.24 0.31 9.28
N ASP A 128 23.90 -0.66 8.45
CA ASP A 128 24.43 -0.82 7.10
C ASP A 128 23.29 -1.18 6.13
N ASP A 129 23.64 -1.58 4.91
CA ASP A 129 22.64 -1.96 3.89
C ASP A 129 21.72 -3.10 4.34
N TRP A 130 22.17 -3.97 5.25
CA TRP A 130 21.47 -5.19 5.63
C TRP A 130 21.07 -5.26 7.11
N SER A 131 21.76 -4.52 7.97
CA SER A 131 21.69 -4.73 9.41
C SER A 131 21.38 -3.46 10.20
N VAL A 132 20.78 -3.67 11.36
CA VAL A 132 20.74 -2.70 12.46
C VAL A 132 21.47 -3.31 13.66
N TYR A 133 22.34 -2.54 14.29
CA TYR A 133 23.09 -2.94 15.47
C TYR A 133 22.52 -2.24 16.69
N LEU A 134 22.16 -3.02 17.70
CA LEU A 134 21.51 -2.58 18.92
C LEU A 134 22.34 -3.02 20.12
N PHE A 135 22.42 -2.18 21.14
CA PHE A 135 23.16 -2.44 22.37
C PHE A 135 22.27 -2.27 23.60
N ASP A 136 22.26 -3.28 24.46
CA ASP A 136 21.71 -3.19 25.82
C ASP A 136 22.85 -3.08 26.83
N LYS A 137 23.05 -1.86 27.34
CA LYS A 137 24.09 -1.54 28.31
C LYS A 137 23.92 -2.28 29.64
N SER A 138 22.69 -2.56 30.06
CA SER A 138 22.42 -3.18 31.37
C SER A 138 22.90 -4.63 31.44
N ARG A 139 22.88 -5.32 30.29
CA ARG A 139 23.32 -6.72 30.14
C ARG A 139 24.65 -6.86 29.41
N ASN A 140 25.17 -5.75 28.87
CA ASN A 140 26.32 -5.74 27.98
C ASN A 140 26.14 -6.70 26.79
N VAL A 141 25.00 -6.59 26.12
CA VAL A 141 24.56 -7.45 25.00
C VAL A 141 24.44 -6.63 23.73
N THR A 142 24.90 -7.20 22.61
CA THR A 142 24.64 -6.69 21.27
C THR A 142 23.63 -7.57 20.55
N ILE A 143 22.66 -6.93 19.90
CA ILE A 143 21.73 -7.56 18.97
C ILE A 143 22.00 -7.02 17.57
N GLN A 144 22.21 -7.91 16.61
CA GLN A 144 22.20 -7.56 15.19
C GLN A 144 20.89 -8.04 14.58
N LEU A 145 20.12 -7.12 14.01
CA LEU A 145 18.96 -7.43 13.19
C LEU A 145 19.44 -7.56 11.74
N ASP A 146 19.72 -8.79 11.28
CA ASP A 146 20.24 -9.04 9.93
C ASP A 146 19.09 -9.38 8.96
N LEU A 147 18.73 -8.40 8.13
CA LEU A 147 17.63 -8.52 7.18
C LEU A 147 17.99 -9.31 5.93
N HIS A 148 19.28 -9.53 5.66
CA HIS A 148 19.76 -10.31 4.53
C HIS A 148 19.66 -11.81 4.85
N ARG A 149 20.20 -12.21 6.01
CA ARG A 149 20.12 -13.60 6.52
C ARG A 149 18.75 -13.95 7.11
N LYS A 150 17.90 -12.94 7.38
CA LYS A 150 16.62 -13.08 8.09
C LYS A 150 16.81 -13.64 9.50
N THR A 151 17.76 -13.09 10.22
CA THR A 151 18.14 -13.58 11.54
C THR A 151 18.39 -12.44 12.52
N VAL A 152 17.96 -12.64 13.76
CA VAL A 152 18.40 -11.85 14.92
C VAL A 152 19.60 -12.58 15.51
N VAL A 153 20.76 -11.94 15.50
CA VAL A 153 21.99 -12.49 16.07
C VAL A 153 22.21 -11.87 17.45
N TYR A 154 22.44 -12.71 18.45
CA TYR A 154 22.78 -12.31 19.80
C TYR A 154 24.29 -12.44 20.02
N ARG A 155 24.89 -11.47 20.70
CA ARG A 155 26.28 -11.54 21.17
C ARG A 155 26.40 -10.94 22.57
N ASP A 156 27.10 -11.65 23.45
CA ASP A 156 27.62 -11.11 24.71
C ASP A 156 29.14 -11.31 24.79
N ASN A 157 29.71 -11.21 25.99
CA ASN A 157 31.16 -11.33 26.19
C ASN A 157 31.70 -12.75 26.02
N THR A 158 30.86 -13.78 26.05
CA THR A 158 31.29 -15.18 26.07
C THR A 158 30.83 -15.95 24.85
N GLN A 159 29.74 -15.53 24.20
CA GLN A 159 29.13 -16.28 23.12
C GLN A 159 28.46 -15.39 22.06
N GLN A 160 28.30 -16.00 20.88
CA GLN A 160 27.46 -15.48 19.80
C GLN A 160 26.66 -16.64 19.20
N PHE A 161 25.37 -16.42 18.96
CA PHE A 161 24.52 -17.38 18.27
C PHE A 161 23.33 -16.69 17.59
N ASP A 162 22.72 -17.39 16.63
CA ASP A 162 21.49 -16.96 15.99
C ASP A 162 20.32 -17.15 16.97
N LEU A 163 19.74 -16.04 17.45
CA LEU A 163 18.73 -16.04 18.49
C LEU A 163 17.33 -16.34 17.93
N TYR A 164 16.95 -15.67 16.84
CA TYR A 164 15.64 -15.85 16.21
C TYR A 164 15.70 -15.74 14.69
N THR A 165 14.79 -16.44 14.01
CA THR A 165 14.46 -16.16 12.60
C THR A 165 13.55 -14.92 12.51
N ILE A 166 13.88 -14.00 11.60
CA ILE A 166 13.04 -12.86 11.26
C ILE A 166 11.94 -13.32 10.30
N THR A 167 10.69 -13.18 10.73
CA THR A 167 9.51 -13.59 9.95
C THR A 167 8.87 -12.45 9.17
N ALA A 168 9.07 -11.21 9.61
CA ALA A 168 8.59 -10.02 8.91
C ALA A 168 9.43 -8.78 9.23
N SER A 169 9.36 -7.78 8.36
CA SER A 169 10.02 -6.49 8.54
C SER A 169 9.14 -5.35 8.03
N LYS A 170 9.15 -4.19 8.70
CA LYS A 170 8.37 -3.00 8.36
C LYS A 170 9.26 -1.74 8.38
N PHE A 171 8.89 -0.76 7.56
CA PHE A 171 9.52 0.56 7.47
C PHE A 171 8.58 1.64 8.04
#